data_AF-A0A836U0P0-F1
#
_entry.id   AF-A0A836U0P0-F1
#
_cell.length_a   1.000
_cell.length_b   1.000
_cell.length_c   1.000
_cell.angle_alpha   90.00
_cell.angle_beta   90.00
_cell.angle_gamma   90.00
#
_symmetry.space_group_name_H-M   'P 1'
#
loop_
_entity.id
_entity.type
_entity.pdbx_description
1 polymer ?
#
loop_
_entity_poly.entity_id
_entity_poly.type
_entity_poly.pdbx_seq_one_letter_code
_entity_poly.pdbx_strand_id
1 'polypeptide(L)'
;MLVELIHQQHLELRELFIRHQEALLQGKFEEAEEYLENFEVFLKAHMQIEENYLFPEFAKIKQTSKWNVSLYEKEHDKINQLYNNISKDLTWLSEQELTESQLRRNIIALLDKEKTLKGLNEHHEEREEEAMLKELDEQLDQRQLKELKLDIKLTWAEVTASVTQTTAY
;
A
#
# COMPACT_ATOMS: atom_id res chain seq x y z
N MET A 1 -10.05 -13.52 10.54
CA MET A 1 -10.52 -13.72 9.15
C MET A 1 -9.40 -13.28 8.20
N LEU A 2 -9.45 -13.59 6.89
CA LEU A 2 -8.49 -13.01 5.94
C LEU A 2 -8.63 -11.50 5.90
N VAL A 3 -9.88 -11.02 5.92
CA VAL A 3 -10.22 -9.59 6.03
C VAL A 3 -9.44 -8.89 7.16
N GLU A 4 -9.48 -9.43 8.38
CA GLU A 4 -8.78 -8.82 9.53
C GLU A 4 -7.25 -8.76 9.34
N LEU A 5 -6.66 -9.75 8.67
CA LEU A 5 -5.22 -9.82 8.45
C LEU A 5 -4.77 -8.80 7.42
N ILE A 6 -5.49 -8.71 6.31
CA ILE A 6 -5.17 -7.78 5.22
C ILE A 6 -5.50 -6.34 5.62
N HIS A 7 -6.63 -6.11 6.32
CA HIS A 7 -6.96 -4.80 6.87
C HIS A 7 -5.87 -4.23 7.77
N GLN A 8 -5.21 -5.07 8.58
CA GLN A 8 -4.09 -4.63 9.40
C GLN A 8 -2.90 -4.13 8.57
N GLN A 9 -2.63 -4.75 7.42
CA GLN A 9 -1.59 -4.28 6.48
C GLN A 9 -1.98 -2.91 5.89
N HIS A 10 -3.25 -2.71 5.55
CA HIS A 10 -3.76 -1.42 5.08
C HIS A 10 -3.57 -0.32 6.12
N LEU A 11 -3.84 -0.61 7.40
CA LEU A 11 -3.62 0.35 8.49
C LEU A 11 -2.14 0.75 8.61
N GLU A 12 -1.22 -0.22 8.48
CA GLU A 12 0.22 0.05 8.53
C GLU A 12 0.71 0.87 7.33
N LEU A 13 0.20 0.57 6.13
CA LEU A 13 0.44 1.39 4.93
C LEU A 13 -0.05 2.82 5.10
N ARG A 14 -1.28 3.01 5.59
CA ARG A 14 -1.86 4.34 5.85
C ARG A 14 -1.06 5.11 6.89
N GLU A 15 -0.53 4.45 7.92
CA GLU A 15 0.32 5.07 8.95
C GLU A 15 1.65 5.57 8.36
N LEU A 16 2.32 4.79 7.51
CA LEU A 16 3.54 5.26 6.83
C LEU A 16 3.24 6.46 5.92
N PHE A 17 2.14 6.39 5.17
CA PHE A 17 1.75 7.45 4.25
C PHE A 17 1.37 8.74 4.98
N ILE A 18 0.67 8.67 6.12
CA ILE A 18 0.34 9.88 6.89
C ILE A 18 1.60 10.51 7.51
N ARG A 19 2.55 9.71 8.00
CA ARG A 19 3.83 10.22 8.53
C ARG A 19 4.67 10.91 7.46
N HIS A 20 4.69 10.36 6.25
CA HIS A 20 5.25 11.04 5.08
C HIS A 20 4.63 12.43 4.89
N GLN A 21 3.30 12.53 4.90
CA GLN A 21 2.59 13.81 4.73
C GLN A 21 2.88 14.79 5.88
N GLU A 22 2.97 14.31 7.12
CA GLU A 22 3.33 15.13 8.29
C GLU A 22 4.75 15.70 8.19
N ALA A 23 5.72 14.87 7.81
CA ALA A 23 7.11 15.29 7.59
C ALA A 23 7.21 16.31 6.45
N LEU A 24 6.49 16.08 5.35
CA LEU A 24 6.42 16.99 4.21
C LEU A 24 5.86 18.37 4.61
N LEU A 25 4.78 18.42 5.40
CA LEU A 25 4.20 19.65 5.91
C LEU A 25 5.16 20.45 6.81
N GLN A 26 6.06 19.74 7.51
CA GLN A 26 7.10 20.34 8.37
C GLN A 26 8.36 20.74 7.59
N GLY A 27 8.42 20.45 6.29
CA GLY A 27 9.62 20.68 5.46
C GLY A 27 10.77 19.74 5.76
N LYS A 28 10.51 18.61 6.42
CA LYS A 28 11.49 17.57 6.75
C LYS A 28 11.58 16.57 5.61
N PHE A 29 12.24 16.96 4.52
CA PHE A 29 12.25 16.18 3.28
C PHE A 29 12.92 14.81 3.44
N GLU A 30 14.03 14.71 4.15
CA GLU A 30 14.70 13.42 4.41
C GLU A 30 13.76 12.44 5.14
N GLU A 31 13.10 12.88 6.22
CA GLU A 31 12.10 12.06 6.94
C GLU A 31 10.90 11.70 6.04
N ALA A 32 10.44 12.64 5.22
CA ALA A 32 9.34 12.40 4.29
C ALA A 32 9.70 11.35 3.23
N GLU A 33 10.90 11.42 2.66
CA GLU A 33 11.43 10.43 1.71
C GLU A 33 11.53 9.06 2.37
N GLU A 34 12.11 8.97 3.57
CA GLU A 34 12.22 7.71 4.32
C GLU A 34 10.85 7.05 4.57
N TYR A 35 9.85 7.82 5.01
CA TYR A 35 8.50 7.27 5.21
C TYR A 35 7.86 6.81 3.89
N LEU A 36 8.09 7.52 2.79
CA LEU A 36 7.55 7.17 1.47
C LEU A 36 8.24 5.91 0.90
N GLU A 37 9.55 5.76 1.09
CA GLU A 37 10.30 4.56 0.72
C GLU A 37 9.85 3.34 1.53
N ASN A 38 9.67 3.50 2.85
CA ASN A 38 9.14 2.45 3.71
C ASN A 38 7.71 2.06 3.30
N PHE A 39 6.87 3.05 2.94
CA PHE A 39 5.55 2.80 2.38
C PHE A 39 5.64 1.95 1.11
N GLU A 40 6.59 2.24 0.20
CA GLU A 40 6.78 1.45 -1.02
C GLU A 40 7.17 -0.01 -0.74
N VAL A 41 8.07 -0.22 0.21
CA VAL A 41 8.48 -1.56 0.64
C VAL A 41 7.27 -2.35 1.11
N PHE A 42 6.43 -1.74 1.96
CA PHE A 42 5.22 -2.36 2.48
C PHE A 42 4.19 -2.58 1.37
N LEU A 43 4.04 -1.62 0.47
CA LEU A 43 3.05 -1.66 -0.61
C LEU A 43 3.36 -2.80 -1.58
N LYS A 44 4.63 -2.94 -1.97
CA LYS A 44 5.08 -4.04 -2.83
C LYS A 44 4.91 -5.39 -2.15
N ALA A 45 5.22 -5.49 -0.87
CA ALA A 45 5.03 -6.73 -0.12
C ALA A 45 3.55 -7.12 -0.01
N HIS A 46 2.68 -6.15 0.24
CA HIS A 46 1.24 -6.33 0.27
C HIS A 46 0.72 -6.82 -1.09
N MET A 47 1.06 -6.14 -2.19
CA MET A 47 0.70 -6.58 -3.55
C MET A 47 1.23 -7.99 -3.88
N GLN A 48 2.47 -8.29 -3.51
CA GLN A 48 3.07 -9.62 -3.71
C GLN A 48 2.36 -10.70 -2.89
N ILE A 49 1.91 -10.37 -1.68
CA ILE A 49 1.10 -11.28 -0.87
C ILE A 49 -0.20 -11.61 -1.62
N GLU A 50 -0.88 -10.60 -2.15
CA GLU A 50 -2.11 -10.80 -2.89
C GLU A 50 -1.88 -11.65 -4.15
N GLU A 51 -0.89 -11.27 -4.95
CA GLU A 51 -0.56 -11.91 -6.23
C GLU A 51 -0.10 -13.36 -6.06
N ASN A 52 0.69 -13.65 -5.02
CA ASN A 52 1.25 -14.99 -4.81
C ASN A 52 0.31 -15.93 -4.04
N TYR A 53 -0.55 -15.39 -3.18
CA TYR A 53 -1.34 -16.19 -2.25
C TYR A 53 -2.86 -16.05 -2.45
N LEU A 54 -3.37 -14.82 -2.64
CA LEU A 54 -4.81 -14.58 -2.69
C LEU A 54 -5.38 -14.76 -4.10
N PHE A 55 -4.79 -14.11 -5.11
CA PHE A 55 -5.26 -14.17 -6.49
C PHE A 55 -5.30 -15.60 -7.06
N PRO A 56 -4.32 -16.49 -6.78
CA PRO A 56 -4.38 -17.87 -7.26
C PRO A 56 -5.57 -18.64 -6.68
N GLU A 57 -5.92 -18.42 -5.40
CA GLU A 57 -7.09 -19.05 -4.80
C GLU A 57 -8.39 -18.40 -5.29
N PHE A 58 -8.41 -17.08 -5.44
CA PHE A 58 -9.57 -16.33 -5.92
C PHE A 58 -9.94 -16.68 -7.38
N ALA A 59 -8.94 -16.98 -8.20
CA ALA A 59 -9.13 -17.46 -9.57
C ALA A 59 -9.74 -18.88 -9.64
N LYS A 60 -9.60 -19.69 -8.59
CA LYS A 60 -10.11 -21.09 -8.55
C LYS A 60 -11.56 -21.19 -8.07
N ILE A 61 -12.02 -20.22 -7.27
CA ILE A 61 -13.35 -20.26 -6.69
C ILE A 61 -14.42 -19.74 -7.64
N LYS A 62 -15.69 -20.10 -7.38
CA LYS A 62 -16.81 -19.54 -8.13
C LYS A 62 -17.11 -18.15 -7.60
N GLN A 63 -16.63 -17.13 -8.30
CA GLN A 63 -16.80 -15.74 -7.90
C GLN A 63 -18.29 -15.35 -7.94
N THR A 64 -18.73 -14.67 -6.88
CA THR A 64 -20.04 -14.00 -6.84
C THR A 64 -19.92 -12.50 -7.14
N SER A 65 -18.73 -11.95 -6.94
CA SER A 65 -18.38 -10.58 -7.23
C SER A 65 -18.26 -10.36 -8.72
N LYS A 66 -18.44 -9.09 -9.11
CA LYS A 66 -18.29 -8.65 -10.50
C LYS A 66 -16.84 -8.38 -10.90
N TRP A 67 -15.90 -8.53 -9.97
CA TRP A 67 -14.50 -8.14 -10.12
C TRP A 67 -13.62 -9.39 -10.22
N ASN A 68 -12.83 -9.47 -11.29
CA ASN A 68 -11.88 -10.57 -11.48
C ASN A 68 -10.46 -10.11 -11.13
N VAL A 69 -9.54 -11.08 -11.01
CA VAL A 69 -8.11 -10.83 -10.71
C VAL A 69 -7.49 -9.74 -11.60
N SER A 70 -7.82 -9.70 -12.89
CA SER A 70 -7.23 -8.72 -13.82
C SER A 70 -7.59 -7.26 -13.53
N LEU A 71 -8.64 -6.99 -12.75
CA LEU A 71 -8.93 -5.64 -12.27
C LEU A 71 -7.93 -5.24 -11.18
N TYR A 72 -7.71 -6.09 -10.18
CA TYR A 72 -6.78 -5.85 -9.09
C TYR A 72 -5.34 -5.67 -9.62
N GLU A 73 -4.91 -6.52 -10.57
CA GLU A 73 -3.60 -6.37 -11.24
C GLU A 73 -3.44 -4.99 -11.91
N LYS A 74 -4.47 -4.50 -12.61
CA LYS A 74 -4.45 -3.17 -13.23
C LYS A 74 -4.44 -2.04 -12.21
N GLU A 75 -5.06 -2.26 -11.06
CA GLU A 75 -5.03 -1.33 -9.94
C GLU A 75 -3.63 -1.27 -9.34
N HIS A 76 -2.97 -2.40 -9.12
CA HIS A 76 -1.57 -2.46 -8.70
C HIS A 76 -0.65 -1.69 -9.68
N ASP A 77 -0.81 -1.93 -10.99
CA ASP A 77 -0.06 -1.19 -12.02
C ASP A 77 -0.27 0.32 -11.89
N LYS A 78 -1.52 0.74 -11.68
CA LYS A 78 -1.86 2.16 -11.60
C LYS A 78 -1.38 2.80 -10.30
N ILE A 79 -1.49 2.09 -9.18
CA ILE A 79 -0.97 2.50 -7.87
C ILE A 79 0.54 2.71 -7.97
N ASN A 80 1.28 1.74 -8.52
CA ASN A 80 2.73 1.84 -8.74
C ASN A 80 3.10 3.03 -9.63
N GLN A 81 2.35 3.29 -10.70
CA GLN A 81 2.58 4.47 -11.54
C GLN A 81 2.38 5.79 -10.79
N LEU A 82 1.32 5.90 -9.98
CA LEU A 82 1.03 7.10 -9.19
C LEU A 82 2.10 7.32 -8.12
N TYR A 83 2.48 6.27 -7.39
CA TYR A 83 3.57 6.29 -6.43
C TYR A 83 4.87 6.81 -7.06
N ASN A 84 5.28 6.25 -8.20
CA ASN A 84 6.51 6.66 -8.88
C ASN A 84 6.52 8.13 -9.30
N ASN A 85 5.35 8.71 -9.61
CA ASN A 85 5.24 10.13 -9.91
C ASN A 85 5.38 10.99 -8.66
N ILE A 86 4.75 10.59 -7.56
CA ILE A 86 4.84 11.27 -6.25
C ILE A 86 6.29 11.25 -5.73
N SER A 87 6.94 10.08 -5.76
CA SER A 87 8.34 9.92 -5.36
C SER A 87 9.27 10.84 -6.16
N LYS A 88 9.13 10.90 -7.49
CA LYS A 88 9.92 11.83 -8.33
C LYS A 88 9.67 13.29 -8.02
N ASP A 89 8.41 13.66 -7.78
CA ASP A 89 8.06 15.04 -7.43
C ASP A 89 8.63 15.44 -6.06
N LEU A 90 8.64 14.51 -5.09
CA LEU A 90 9.25 14.69 -3.78
C LEU A 90 10.77 14.89 -3.89
N THR A 91 11.47 14.00 -4.59
CA THR A 91 12.92 14.12 -4.82
C THR A 91 13.27 15.42 -5.55
N TRP A 92 12.48 15.79 -6.56
CA TRP A 92 12.68 17.07 -7.23
C TRP A 92 12.56 18.24 -6.24
N LEU A 93 11.54 18.20 -5.38
CA LEU A 93 11.25 19.24 -4.39
C LEU A 93 12.35 19.34 -3.31
N SER A 94 12.93 18.22 -2.88
CA SER A 94 14.01 18.19 -1.88
C SER A 94 15.34 18.72 -2.43
N GLU A 95 15.58 18.58 -3.73
CA GLU A 95 16.81 19.03 -4.40
C GLU A 95 16.78 20.50 -4.87
N GLN A 96 15.61 21.14 -4.95
CA GLN A 96 15.50 22.50 -5.50
C GLN A 96 15.83 23.59 -4.47
N GLU A 97 16.57 24.62 -4.92
CA GLU A 97 16.72 25.88 -4.19
C GLU A 97 15.48 26.77 -4.41
N LEU A 98 14.48 26.65 -3.53
CA LEU A 98 13.23 27.42 -3.59
C LEU A 98 13.16 28.50 -2.51
N THR A 99 12.49 29.61 -2.82
CA THR A 99 12.02 30.52 -1.75
C THR A 99 10.97 29.83 -0.90
N GLU A 100 10.81 30.23 0.36
CA GLU A 100 9.80 29.63 1.24
C GLU A 100 8.37 29.64 0.66
N SER A 101 8.02 30.71 -0.07
CA SER A 101 6.70 30.83 -0.71
C SER A 101 6.53 29.82 -1.84
N GLN A 102 7.56 29.60 -2.66
CA GLN A 102 7.56 28.56 -3.70
C GLN A 102 7.51 27.18 -3.07
N LEU A 103 8.30 26.93 -2.02
CA LEU A 103 8.33 25.65 -1.32
C LEU A 103 6.93 25.27 -0.82
N ARG A 104 6.27 26.15 -0.06
CA ARG A 104 4.90 25.91 0.45
C ARG A 104 3.89 25.61 -0.66
N ARG A 105 3.97 26.32 -1.79
CA ARG A 105 3.06 26.07 -2.94
C ARG A 105 3.30 24.72 -3.60
N ASN A 106 4.56 24.31 -3.71
CA ASN A 106 4.90 23.00 -4.27
C ASN A 106 4.53 21.85 -3.33
N ILE A 107 4.71 22.03 -2.01
CA ILE A 107 4.20 21.07 -1.00
C ILE A 107 2.68 20.88 -1.15
N ILE A 108 1.90 21.97 -1.25
CA ILE A 108 0.45 21.88 -1.47
C ILE A 108 0.13 21.13 -2.76
N ALA A 109 0.83 21.45 -3.86
CA ALA A 109 0.61 20.78 -5.13
C ALA A 109 0.94 19.28 -5.10
N LEU A 110 1.95 18.87 -4.32
CA LEU A 110 2.31 17.47 -4.12
C LEU A 110 1.22 16.73 -3.30
N LEU A 111 0.78 17.31 -2.18
CA LEU A 111 -0.31 16.76 -1.38
C LEU A 111 -1.62 16.61 -2.16
N ASP A 112 -1.93 17.57 -3.05
CA ASP A 112 -3.09 17.48 -3.94
C ASP A 112 -2.98 16.31 -4.93
N LYS A 113 -1.77 16.01 -5.44
CA LYS A 113 -1.53 14.85 -6.31
C LYS A 113 -1.68 13.54 -5.55
N GLU A 114 -1.15 13.47 -4.33
CA GLU A 114 -1.23 12.29 -3.46
C GLU A 114 -2.67 11.85 -3.16
N LYS A 115 -3.63 12.78 -3.14
CA LYS A 115 -5.05 12.46 -3.00
C LYS A 115 -5.54 11.44 -4.03
N THR A 116 -5.00 11.47 -5.25
CA THR A 116 -5.37 10.51 -6.31
C THR A 116 -4.88 9.11 -5.98
N LEU A 117 -3.66 8.98 -5.44
CA LEU A 117 -3.13 7.69 -4.97
C LEU A 117 -3.98 7.17 -3.80
N LYS A 118 -4.25 8.03 -2.80
CA LYS A 118 -5.07 7.67 -1.63
C LYS A 118 -6.45 7.16 -2.03
N GLY A 119 -7.16 7.89 -2.89
CA GLY A 119 -8.50 7.48 -3.32
C GLY A 119 -8.49 6.17 -4.11
N LEU A 120 -7.44 5.91 -4.91
CA LEU A 120 -7.31 4.63 -5.59
C LEU A 120 -7.07 3.47 -4.63
N ASN A 121 -6.16 3.65 -3.65
CA ASN A 121 -5.91 2.67 -2.60
C ASN A 121 -7.18 2.39 -1.79
N GLU A 122 -7.86 3.43 -1.30
CA GLU A 122 -9.11 3.28 -0.52
C GLU A 122 -10.14 2.43 -1.28
N HIS A 123 -10.33 2.68 -2.57
CA HIS A 123 -11.26 1.90 -3.39
C HIS A 123 -10.79 0.47 -3.68
N HIS A 124 -9.48 0.26 -3.77
CA HIS A 124 -8.86 -1.05 -3.97
C HIS A 124 -9.03 -1.92 -2.71
N GLU A 125 -8.66 -1.36 -1.56
CA GLU A 125 -8.86 -1.93 -0.23
C GLU A 125 -10.36 -2.27 0.03
N GLU A 126 -11.28 -1.36 -0.34
CA GLU A 126 -12.72 -1.62 -0.28
C GLU A 126 -13.13 -2.84 -1.13
N ARG A 127 -12.56 -3.02 -2.33
CA ARG A 127 -12.89 -4.18 -3.19
C ARG A 127 -12.35 -5.48 -2.61
N GLU A 128 -11.16 -5.47 -2.04
CA GLU A 128 -10.61 -6.64 -1.37
C GLU A 128 -11.46 -7.02 -0.16
N GLU A 129 -11.65 -6.09 0.77
CA GLU A 129 -12.29 -6.35 2.07
C GLU A 129 -13.77 -6.68 1.92
N GLU A 130 -14.49 -5.98 1.02
CA GLU A 130 -15.93 -6.17 0.85
C GLU A 130 -16.31 -7.24 -0.18
N ALA A 131 -15.37 -7.70 -1.00
CA ALA A 131 -15.64 -8.74 -2.00
C ALA A 131 -14.64 -9.90 -1.95
N MET A 132 -13.40 -9.73 -2.44
CA MET A 132 -12.47 -10.84 -2.66
C MET A 132 -12.21 -11.65 -1.38
N LEU A 133 -11.88 -10.98 -0.28
CA LEU A 133 -11.51 -11.61 0.97
C LEU A 133 -12.69 -12.33 1.64
N LYS A 134 -13.90 -11.76 1.53
CA LYS A 134 -15.13 -12.41 2.02
C LYS A 134 -15.42 -13.69 1.23
N GLU A 135 -15.31 -13.64 -0.09
CA GLU A 135 -15.53 -14.82 -0.93
C GLU A 135 -14.50 -15.93 -0.65
N LEU A 136 -13.25 -15.55 -0.40
CA LEU A 136 -12.21 -16.50 0.00
C LEU A 136 -12.48 -17.11 1.39
N ASP A 137 -12.82 -16.29 2.40
CA ASP A 137 -13.16 -16.80 3.74
C ASP A 137 -14.40 -17.72 3.71
N GLU A 138 -15.36 -17.50 2.80
CA GLU A 138 -16.57 -18.31 2.65
C GLU A 138 -16.35 -19.63 1.89
N GLN A 139 -15.47 -19.64 0.88
CA GLN A 139 -15.33 -20.77 -0.05
C GLN A 139 -14.14 -21.69 0.25
N LEU A 140 -13.10 -21.20 0.94
CA LEU A 140 -11.95 -22.03 1.31
C LEU A 140 -12.26 -22.93 2.51
N ASP A 141 -11.72 -24.14 2.50
CA ASP A 141 -11.80 -25.01 3.67
C ASP A 141 -10.90 -24.51 4.82
N GLN A 142 -11.14 -25.00 6.03
CA GLN A 142 -10.41 -24.55 7.23
C GLN A 142 -8.90 -24.84 7.17
N ARG A 143 -8.48 -25.88 6.46
CA ARG A 143 -7.06 -26.22 6.30
C ARG A 143 -6.39 -25.23 5.35
N GLN A 144 -6.97 -25.02 4.17
CA GLN A 144 -6.50 -24.05 3.19
C GLN A 144 -6.41 -22.65 3.80
N LEU A 145 -7.46 -22.24 4.52
CA LEU A 145 -7.53 -20.93 5.15
C LEU A 145 -6.45 -20.75 6.23
N LYS A 146 -6.14 -21.82 6.97
CA LYS A 146 -5.08 -21.79 8.00
C LYS A 146 -3.69 -21.73 7.39
N GLU A 147 -3.43 -22.50 6.34
CA GLU A 147 -2.17 -22.48 5.57
C GLU A 147 -1.95 -21.08 4.98
N LEU A 148 -2.95 -20.55 4.27
CA LEU A 148 -2.91 -19.22 3.66
C LEU A 148 -2.64 -18.11 4.69
N LYS A 149 -3.33 -18.12 5.82
CA LYS A 149 -3.12 -17.14 6.90
C LYS A 149 -1.72 -17.22 7.52
N LEU A 150 -1.12 -18.41 7.55
CA LEU A 150 0.24 -18.58 8.08
C LEU A 150 1.26 -17.97 7.12
N ASP A 151 1.15 -18.29 5.82
CA ASP A 151 2.05 -17.76 4.80
C ASP A 151 2.02 -16.24 4.74
N ILE A 152 0.81 -15.65 4.69
CA ILE A 152 0.62 -14.19 4.70
C ILE A 152 1.27 -13.54 5.94
N LYS A 153 1.08 -14.13 7.13
CA LYS A 153 1.66 -13.59 8.36
C LYS A 153 3.16 -13.64 8.38
N LEU A 154 3.75 -14.73 7.90
CA LEU A 154 5.21 -14.90 7.85
C LEU A 154 5.82 -13.90 6.88
N THR A 155 5.29 -13.81 5.65
CA THR A 155 5.78 -12.86 4.65
C THR A 155 5.67 -11.42 5.13
N TRP A 156 4.54 -11.03 5.73
CA TRP A 156 4.37 -9.67 6.26
C TRP A 156 5.31 -9.38 7.43
N ALA A 157 5.49 -10.33 8.35
CA ALA A 157 6.41 -10.19 9.48
C ALA A 157 7.87 -10.04 9.04
N GLU A 158 8.29 -10.77 8.01
CA GLU A 158 9.65 -10.65 7.44
C GLU A 158 9.90 -9.25 6.88
N VAL A 159 8.94 -8.69 6.14
CA VAL A 159 9.07 -7.36 5.54
C VAL A 159 9.05 -6.27 6.59
N THR A 160 8.07 -6.29 7.51
CA THR A 160 7.96 -5.29 8.59
C THR A 160 9.19 -5.29 9.51
N ALA A 161 9.78 -6.46 9.78
CA ALA A 161 11.02 -6.57 10.55
C ALA A 161 12.24 -5.95 9.86
N SER A 162 12.29 -5.95 8.52
CA SER A 162 13.41 -5.37 7.75
C SER A 162 13.40 -3.84 7.76
N VAL A 163 12.23 -3.22 7.72
CA VAL A 163 12.06 -1.76 7.79
C VAL A 163 12.30 -1.24 9.22
N THR A 164 11.78 -1.94 10.24
CA THR A 164 11.97 -1.54 11.65
C THR A 164 13.42 -1.67 12.15
N GLN A 165 14.25 -2.51 11.53
CA GLN A 165 15.68 -2.59 11.84
C GLN A 165 16.52 -1.48 11.18
N THR A 166 16.01 -0.85 10.11
CA THR A 166 16.72 0.18 9.34
C THR A 166 16.58 1.57 9.98
N THR A 167 15.47 1.82 10.70
CA THR A 167 15.12 3.09 11.37
C THR A 167 15.77 3.29 12.76
N ALA A 168 16.67 2.40 13.19
CA ALA A 168 17.22 2.35 14.56
C ALA A 168 18.67 2.86 14.70
N TYR A 169 19.20 3.57 13.70
CA TYR A 169 20.57 4.14 13.71
C TYR A 169 20.55 5.64 13.43
#